data_AF-A0A923QAS0-F1
#
_entry.id   AF-A0A923QAS0-F1
#
_cell.length_a   1.000
_cell.length_b   1.000
_cell.length_c   1.000
_cell.angle_alpha   90.00
_cell.angle_beta   90.00
_cell.angle_gamma   90.00
#
_symmetry.space_group_name_H-M   'P 1'
#
loop_
_entity.id
_entity.type
_entity.pdbx_description
1 polymer ?
#
loop_
_entity_poly.entity_id
_entity_poly.type
_entity_poly.pdbx_seq_one_letter_code
_entity_poly.pdbx_strand_id
1 'polypeptide(L)'
;MTLWLTDDHQANRLLERDPLALLLAMALDQQIPMEKAFKGPYVLRERTGADLSAADLAERLDLAELFSQTPAIHRFPGSMAGRMQELCRALVADYDGRAEALWEDAA
;
A
#
# COMPACT_ATOMS: atom_id res chain seq x y z
N MET A 1 0.42 -13.65 16.67
CA MET A 1 -1.02 -13.34 16.65
C MET A 1 -1.32 -12.96 15.22
N THR A 2 -2.17 -13.68 14.49
CA THR A 2 -2.34 -13.45 13.04
C THR A 2 -3.24 -12.24 12.80
N LEU A 3 -2.77 -11.30 11.98
CA LEU A 3 -3.55 -10.13 11.55
C LEU A 3 -4.63 -10.58 10.56
N TRP A 4 -5.89 -10.19 10.78
CA TRP A 4 -7.03 -10.58 9.94
C TRP A 4 -7.91 -9.36 9.61
N LEU A 5 -7.60 -8.69 8.51
CA LEU A 5 -8.24 -7.42 8.11
C LEU A 5 -8.99 -7.52 6.79
N THR A 6 -8.84 -8.62 6.06
CA THR A 6 -9.54 -8.90 4.80
C THR A 6 -9.87 -10.40 4.70
N ASP A 7 -10.73 -10.78 3.76
CA ASP A 7 -11.12 -12.18 3.52
C ASP A 7 -10.04 -13.02 2.83
N ASP A 8 -8.96 -12.36 2.38
CA ASP A 8 -7.86 -12.95 1.63
C ASP A 8 -6.67 -13.32 2.53
N HIS A 9 -6.42 -14.62 2.66
CA HIS A 9 -5.31 -15.14 3.47
C HIS A 9 -3.93 -14.65 3.00
N GLN A 10 -3.72 -14.45 1.69
CA GLN A 10 -2.42 -14.02 1.17
C GLN A 10 -2.22 -12.52 1.43
N ALA A 11 -3.27 -11.73 1.29
CA ALA A 11 -3.23 -10.31 1.67
C ALA A 11 -2.95 -10.15 3.17
N ASN A 12 -3.63 -10.90 4.04
CA ASN A 12 -3.38 -10.85 5.49
C ASN A 12 -1.93 -11.19 5.86
N ARG A 13 -1.33 -12.22 5.22
CA ARG A 13 0.09 -12.57 5.42
C ARG A 13 1.05 -11.48 4.94
N LEU A 14 0.70 -10.77 3.87
CA LEU A 14 1.49 -9.64 3.39
C LEU A 14 1.45 -8.50 4.42
N LEU A 15 0.25 -8.12 4.88
CA LEU A 15 0.06 -7.06 5.87
C LEU A 15 0.79 -7.37 7.20
N GLU A 16 0.88 -8.64 7.60
CA GLU A 16 1.57 -9.03 8.83
C GLU A 16 3.09 -8.90 8.73
N ARG A 17 3.69 -9.10 7.55
CA ARG A 17 5.16 -9.15 7.38
C ARG A 17 5.77 -7.90 6.77
N ASP A 18 4.97 -7.05 6.14
CA ASP A 18 5.43 -5.92 5.34
C ASP A 18 4.84 -4.61 5.90
N PRO A 19 5.64 -3.83 6.66
CA PRO A 19 5.22 -2.55 7.21
C PRO A 19 4.74 -1.54 6.16
N LEU A 20 5.34 -1.53 4.95
CA LEU A 20 4.92 -0.66 3.86
C LEU A 20 3.54 -1.07 3.36
N ALA A 21 3.30 -2.37 3.16
CA ALA A 21 1.99 -2.86 2.77
C ALA A 21 0.92 -2.49 3.80
N LEU A 22 1.20 -2.63 5.10
CA LEU A 22 0.27 -2.24 6.15
C LEU A 22 -0.05 -0.74 6.14
N LEU A 23 0.98 0.10 6.02
CA LEU A 23 0.82 1.56 5.97
C LEU A 23 0.02 2.00 4.73
N LEU A 24 0.30 1.42 3.56
CA LEU A 24 -0.47 1.67 2.35
C LEU A 24 -1.94 1.26 2.52
N ALA A 25 -2.22 0.10 3.11
CA ALA A 25 -3.59 -0.32 3.41
C ALA A 25 -4.33 0.68 4.32
N MET A 26 -3.68 1.15 5.38
CA MET A 26 -4.25 2.15 6.30
C MET A 26 -4.54 3.47 5.57
N ALA A 27 -3.64 3.91 4.69
CA ALA A 27 -3.83 5.11 3.89
C ALA A 27 -4.93 4.95 2.82
N LEU A 28 -5.16 3.72 2.34
CA LEU A 28 -6.24 3.37 1.41
C LEU A 28 -7.61 3.23 2.06
N ASP A 29 -7.67 3.06 3.38
CA ASP A 29 -8.92 2.90 4.15
C ASP A 29 -9.65 4.22 4.33
N GLN A 30 -10.01 4.81 3.19
CA GLN A 30 -10.73 6.05 3.11
C GLN A 30 -11.93 5.80 2.23
N GLN A 31 -13.11 5.89 2.84
CA GLN A 31 -14.34 5.96 2.06
C GLN A 31 -14.61 4.68 1.21
N ILE A 32 -14.05 3.53 1.56
CA ILE A 32 -14.37 2.20 1.02
C ILE A 32 -14.50 1.21 2.18
N PRO A 33 -15.04 0.00 1.98
CA PRO A 33 -14.99 -1.04 3.01
C PRO A 33 -13.54 -1.35 3.39
N MET A 34 -13.30 -1.55 4.68
CA MET A 34 -11.97 -1.83 5.25
C MET A 34 -11.34 -3.05 4.56
N GLU A 35 -12.09 -4.13 4.39
CA GLU A 35 -11.59 -5.37 3.78
C GLU A 35 -11.10 -5.16 2.35
N LYS A 36 -11.71 -4.21 1.61
CA LYS A 36 -11.27 -3.82 0.27
C LYS A 36 -9.98 -3.00 0.33
N ALA A 37 -9.90 -2.03 1.24
CA ALA A 37 -8.70 -1.20 1.42
C ALA A 37 -7.48 -2.05 1.79
N PHE A 38 -7.65 -2.94 2.77
CA PHE A 38 -6.59 -3.80 3.27
C PHE A 38 -6.19 -4.91 2.29
N LYS A 39 -7.03 -5.25 1.31
CA LYS A 39 -6.63 -6.08 0.17
C LYS A 39 -5.82 -5.31 -0.90
N GLY A 40 -5.91 -3.98 -0.91
CA GLY A 40 -5.32 -3.11 -1.92
C GLY A 40 -3.82 -3.32 -2.19
N PRO A 41 -2.96 -3.33 -1.15
CA PRO A 41 -1.51 -3.55 -1.33
C PRO A 41 -1.19 -4.91 -1.97
N TYR A 42 -1.94 -5.96 -1.62
CA TYR A 42 -1.77 -7.27 -2.24
C TYR A 42 -2.11 -7.23 -3.73
N VAL A 43 -3.23 -6.61 -4.10
CA VAL A 43 -3.60 -6.44 -5.52
C VAL A 43 -2.56 -5.60 -6.27
N LEU A 44 -2.03 -4.54 -5.65
CA LEU A 44 -0.95 -3.75 -6.22
C LEU A 44 0.29 -4.61 -6.47
N ARG A 45 0.73 -5.38 -5.46
CA ARG A 45 1.87 -6.31 -5.56
C ARG A 45 1.71 -7.26 -6.74
N GLU A 46 0.55 -7.93 -6.86
CA GLU A 46 0.25 -8.83 -7.99
C GLU A 46 0.33 -8.11 -9.34
N ARG A 47 -0.18 -6.88 -9.43
CA ARG A 47 -0.14 -6.07 -10.66
C ARG A 47 1.26 -5.59 -11.02
N THR A 48 2.09 -5.31 -10.03
CA THR A 48 3.49 -4.91 -10.23
C THR A 48 4.40 -6.10 -10.59
N GLY A 49 4.01 -7.32 -10.21
CA GLY A 49 4.81 -8.53 -10.41
C GLY A 49 6.05 -8.62 -9.50
N ALA A 50 6.16 -7.75 -8.50
CA ALA A 50 7.28 -7.67 -7.57
C ALA A 50 6.79 -7.39 -6.15
N ASP A 51 7.64 -7.62 -5.14
CA ASP A 51 7.36 -7.14 -3.78
C ASP A 51 7.37 -5.60 -3.73
N LEU A 52 6.66 -5.03 -2.76
CA LEU A 52 6.48 -3.58 -2.68
C LEU A 52 7.75 -2.91 -2.16
N SER A 53 8.13 -1.81 -2.81
CA SER A 53 9.27 -0.96 -2.44
C SER A 53 8.82 0.49 -2.48
N ALA A 54 9.12 1.26 -1.43
CA ALA A 54 8.79 2.68 -1.40
C ALA A 54 9.51 3.43 -2.52
N ALA A 55 10.78 3.10 -2.77
CA ALA A 55 11.56 3.70 -3.88
C ALA A 55 10.91 3.42 -5.24
N ASP A 56 10.52 2.17 -5.50
CA ASP A 56 9.90 1.80 -6.76
C ASP A 56 8.56 2.52 -6.95
N LEU A 57 7.69 2.50 -5.94
CA LEU A 57 6.37 3.13 -6.01
C LEU A 57 6.46 4.67 -6.11
N ALA A 58 7.47 5.29 -5.50
CA ALA A 58 7.71 6.73 -5.53
C ALA A 58 8.00 7.27 -6.95
N GLU A 59 8.69 6.49 -7.78
CA GLU A 59 9.11 6.87 -9.14
C GLU A 59 8.22 6.27 -10.24
N ARG A 60 7.38 5.30 -9.90
CA ARG A 60 6.56 4.55 -10.85
C ARG A 60 5.58 5.44 -11.65
N LEU A 61 5.68 5.40 -12.98
CA LEU A 61 4.85 6.23 -13.87
C LEU A 61 3.45 5.64 -14.15
N ASP A 62 3.31 4.31 -14.10
CA ASP A 62 2.08 3.56 -14.41
C ASP A 62 1.18 3.35 -13.18
N LEU A 63 1.48 3.94 -12.02
CA LEU A 63 0.77 3.62 -10.78
C LEU A 63 -0.74 3.90 -10.85
N ALA A 64 -1.15 5.00 -11.49
CA ALA A 64 -2.56 5.31 -11.68
C ALA A 64 -3.27 4.31 -12.61
N GLU A 65 -2.57 3.79 -13.63
CA GLU A 65 -3.08 2.74 -14.50
C GLU A 65 -3.26 1.44 -13.71
N LEU A 66 -2.23 1.04 -12.95
CA LEU A 66 -2.28 -0.14 -12.09
C LEU A 66 -3.43 -0.05 -11.08
N PHE A 67 -3.70 1.11 -10.49
CA PHE A 67 -4.83 1.28 -9.58
C PHE A 67 -6.19 1.18 -10.27
N SER A 68 -6.26 1.58 -11.53
CA SER A 68 -7.49 1.68 -12.32
C SER A 68 -7.88 0.37 -13.02
N GLN A 69 -6.94 -0.58 -13.19
CA GLN A 69 -7.25 -1.90 -13.76
C GLN A 69 -8.44 -2.54 -13.03
N THR A 70 -9.39 -3.08 -13.80
CA THR A 70 -10.63 -3.66 -13.26
C THR A 70 -10.38 -5.03 -12.62
N PRO A 71 -10.90 -5.30 -11.40
CA PRO A 71 -11.59 -4.36 -10.51
C PRO A 71 -10.62 -3.36 -9.88
N ALA A 72 -10.97 -2.07 -9.88
CA ALA A 72 -10.09 -1.02 -9.36
C ALA A 72 -9.79 -1.19 -7.86
N ILE A 73 -8.54 -0.91 -7.48
CA ILE A 73 -8.06 -1.01 -6.08
C ILE A 73 -8.90 -0.09 -5.18
N HIS A 74 -9.14 1.15 -5.64
CA HIS A 74 -9.92 2.15 -4.91
C HIS A 74 -11.07 2.69 -5.77
N ARG A 75 -12.09 3.28 -5.13
CA ARG A 75 -13.16 4.03 -5.83
C ARG A 75 -12.70 5.36 -6.45
N PHE A 76 -11.49 5.80 -6.11
CA PHE A 76 -10.82 7.01 -6.63
C PHE A 76 -9.39 6.64 -7.07
N PRO A 77 -9.23 5.81 -8.11
CA PRO A 77 -7.96 5.15 -8.38
C PRO A 77 -6.82 6.13 -8.69
N GLY A 78 -7.06 7.16 -9.50
CA GLY A 78 -6.03 8.18 -9.82
C GLY A 78 -5.59 8.98 -8.60
N SER A 79 -6.54 9.55 -7.85
CA SER A 79 -6.22 10.35 -6.64
C SER A 79 -5.52 9.52 -5.56
N MET A 80 -5.94 8.27 -5.35
CA MET A 80 -5.32 7.43 -4.33
C MET A 80 -3.97 6.89 -4.78
N ALA A 81 -3.76 6.59 -6.07
CA ALA A 81 -2.43 6.29 -6.60
C ALA A 81 -1.46 7.45 -6.35
N GLY A 82 -1.89 8.69 -6.63
CA GLY A 82 -1.10 9.89 -6.34
C GLY A 82 -0.72 10.01 -4.85
N ARG A 83 -1.70 9.81 -3.96
CA ARG A 83 -1.43 9.82 -2.50
C ARG A 83 -0.47 8.72 -2.04
N MET A 84 -0.61 7.50 -2.57
CA MET A 84 0.31 6.41 -2.23
C MET A 84 1.73 6.72 -2.72
N GLN A 85 1.85 7.32 -3.90
CA GLN A 85 3.13 7.73 -4.45
C GLN A 85 3.78 8.86 -3.64
N GLU A 86 3.01 9.87 -3.23
CA GLU A 86 3.48 10.94 -2.34
C GLU A 86 3.93 10.41 -0.98
N LEU A 87 3.17 9.48 -0.39
CA LEU A 87 3.54 8.79 0.83
C LEU A 87 4.87 8.04 0.67
N CYS A 88 5.05 7.30 -0.43
CA CYS A 88 6.30 6.59 -0.70
C CYS A 88 7.49 7.54 -0.91
N ARG A 89 7.27 8.70 -1.57
CA ARG A 89 8.31 9.74 -1.68
C ARG A 89 8.73 10.29 -0.32
N ALA A 90 7.78 10.55 0.57
CA ALA A 90 8.07 11.00 1.93
C ALA A 90 8.86 9.95 2.71
N LEU A 91 8.48 8.67 2.60
CA LEU A 91 9.24 7.58 3.21
C LEU A 91 10.68 7.52 2.69
N VAL A 92 10.89 7.66 1.38
CA VAL A 92 12.24 7.64 0.79
C VAL A 92 13.07 8.84 1.26
N ALA A 93 12.46 10.03 1.30
CA ALA A 93 13.17 11.26 1.65
C ALA A 93 13.55 11.32 3.14
N ASP A 94 12.64 10.90 4.01
CA ASP A 94 12.75 11.16 5.46
C ASP A 94 13.07 9.90 6.27
N TYR A 95 12.88 8.70 5.69
CA TYR A 95 12.95 7.41 6.40
C TYR A 95 13.68 6.30 5.63
N ASP A 96 14.50 6.65 4.62
CA ASP A 96 15.23 5.69 3.77
C ASP A 96 14.32 4.61 3.11
N GLY A 97 13.05 4.94 2.90
CA GLY A 97 12.04 4.04 2.34
C GLY A 97 11.48 3.01 3.34
N ARG A 98 11.86 3.08 4.62
CA ARG A 98 11.42 2.15 5.67
C ARG A 98 10.17 2.67 6.35
N ALA A 99 9.04 1.99 6.12
CA ALA A 99 7.77 2.39 6.72
C ALA A 99 7.77 2.21 8.25
N GLU A 100 8.45 1.19 8.77
CA GLU A 100 8.54 0.93 10.20
C GLU A 100 9.23 2.03 11.00
N ALA A 101 10.15 2.76 10.37
CA ALA A 101 10.88 3.86 11.00
C ALA A 101 9.95 5.01 11.46
N LEU A 102 8.74 5.12 10.91
CA LEU A 102 7.74 6.12 11.33
C LEU A 102 7.34 5.99 12.81
N TRP A 103 7.40 4.79 13.37
CA TRP A 103 6.98 4.52 14.75
C TRP A 103 8.06 3.89 15.62
N GLU A 104 9.23 3.56 15.07
CA GLU A 104 10.38 3.10 15.85
C GLU A 104 10.94 4.20 16.76
N ASP A 105 10.98 5.45 16.29
CA ASP A 105 11.57 6.59 17.02
C ASP A 105 10.55 7.38 17.86
N ALA A 106 9.29 6.94 17.91
CA ALA A 106 8.20 7.62 18.62
C ALA A 106 8.17 7.36 20.14
N ALA A 107 9.19 6.67 20.68
CA ALA A 107 9.29 6.25 22.09
C ALA A 107 9.70 7.38 23.05
#